data_AF-A0A346PKK6-F1
#
_entry.id   AF-A0A346PKK6-F1
#
_cell.length_a   1.000
_cell.length_b   1.000
_cell.length_c   1.000
_cell.angle_alpha   90.00
_cell.angle_beta   90.00
_cell.angle_gamma   90.00
#
_symmetry.space_group_name_H-M   'P 1'
#
loop_
_entity.id
_entity.type
_entity.pdbx_description
1 polymer ?
#
loop_
_entity_poly.entity_id
_entity_poly.type
_entity_poly.pdbx_seq_one_letter_code
_entity_poly.pdbx_strand_id
1 'polypeptide(L)'
;MLARRDSSLSDLSVAFGVFGVATAFWPRTTVDFLLEVAYENAPELEVRPWVVAAARLLGALYVVLGVFTARADAPADEEPVAK
;
A
#
# COMPACT_ATOMS: atom_id res chain seq x y z
N MET A 1 7.11 23.21 -15.74
CA MET A 1 5.93 22.48 -15.22
C MET A 1 6.34 21.11 -14.66
N LEU A 2 7.16 21.06 -13.60
CA LEU A 2 7.61 19.78 -13.01
C LEU A 2 7.36 19.67 -11.49
N ALA A 3 7.06 20.76 -10.78
CA ALA A 3 6.81 20.76 -9.33
C ALA A 3 5.49 20.09 -8.87
N ARG A 4 4.65 19.59 -9.80
CA ARG A 4 3.38 18.92 -9.45
C ARG A 4 3.54 17.41 -9.20
N ARG A 5 4.74 16.86 -9.43
CA ARG A 5 4.95 15.40 -9.45
C ARG A 5 5.32 14.85 -8.07
N ASP A 6 6.00 15.63 -7.23
CA ASP A 6 6.48 15.19 -5.91
C ASP A 6 5.36 15.03 -4.87
N SER A 7 4.42 15.98 -4.82
CA SER A 7 3.26 15.88 -3.92
C SER A 7 2.34 14.71 -4.28
N SER A 8 2.13 14.46 -5.58
CA SER A 8 1.26 13.38 -6.04
C SER A 8 1.83 11.99 -5.74
N LEU A 9 3.16 11.83 -5.76
CA LEU A 9 3.83 10.57 -5.44
C LEU A 9 3.87 10.32 -3.93
N SER A 10 4.03 11.38 -3.14
CA SER A 10 3.92 11.32 -1.68
C SER A 10 2.51 10.96 -1.23
N ASP A 11 1.48 11.63 -1.76
CA ASP A 11 0.07 11.33 -1.47
C ASP A 11 -0.28 9.87 -1.85
N LEU A 12 0.23 9.42 -3.00
CA LEU A 12 0.05 8.05 -3.46
C LEU A 12 0.78 7.04 -2.58
N SER A 13 1.99 7.36 -2.12
CA SER A 13 2.78 6.51 -1.20
C SER A 13 2.10 6.37 0.16
N VAL A 14 1.52 7.45 0.68
CA VAL A 14 0.70 7.42 1.90
C VAL A 14 -0.53 6.55 1.69
N ALA A 15 -1.23 6.71 0.56
CA ALA A 15 -2.39 5.87 0.24
C ALA A 15 -2.02 4.38 0.16
N PHE A 16 -0.91 4.04 -0.50
CA PHE A 16 -0.40 2.66 -0.56
C PHE A 16 0.03 2.14 0.82
N GLY A 17 0.65 2.97 1.66
CA GLY A 17 1.02 2.60 3.02
C GLY A 17 -0.20 2.26 3.88
N VAL A 18 -1.22 3.13 3.87
CA VAL A 18 -2.49 2.91 4.60
C VAL A 18 -3.21 1.66 4.08
N PHE A 19 -3.30 1.50 2.76
CA PHE A 19 -3.90 0.33 2.13
C PHE A 19 -3.14 -0.96 2.48
N GLY A 20 -1.81 -0.91 2.50
CA GLY A 20 -0.95 -2.02 2.90
C GLY A 20 -1.18 -2.44 4.35
N VAL A 21 -1.27 -1.48 5.28
CA VAL A 21 -1.56 -1.75 6.69
C VAL A 21 -2.94 -2.41 6.82
N ALA A 22 -3.97 -1.83 6.20
CA ALA A 22 -5.32 -2.38 6.27
C ALA A 22 -5.36 -3.84 5.76
N THR A 23 -4.73 -4.10 4.62
CA THR A 23 -4.66 -5.44 4.01
C THR A 23 -3.87 -6.45 4.85
N ALA A 24 -2.81 -6.00 5.53
CA ALA A 24 -2.00 -6.86 6.38
C ALA A 24 -2.73 -7.30 7.67
N PHE A 25 -3.53 -6.40 8.26
CA PHE A 25 -4.26 -6.67 9.51
C PHE A 25 -5.62 -7.33 9.28
N TRP A 26 -6.33 -6.99 8.19
CA TRP A 26 -7.63 -7.58 7.83
C TRP A 26 -7.62 -8.31 6.47
N PRO A 27 -6.75 -9.33 6.29
CA PRO A 27 -6.61 -10.01 5.02
C PRO A 27 -7.89 -10.73 4.56
N ARG A 28 -8.72 -11.22 5.49
CA ARG A 28 -10.00 -11.88 5.14
C ARG A 28 -10.98 -10.90 4.54
N THR A 29 -11.25 -9.79 5.23
CA THR A 29 -12.15 -8.73 4.75
C THR A 29 -11.72 -8.17 3.40
N THR A 30 -10.41 -7.97 3.20
CA THR A 30 -9.89 -7.50 1.92
C THR A 30 -10.12 -8.53 0.80
N VAL A 31 -9.82 -9.80 1.05
CA VAL A 31 -10.01 -10.88 0.05
C VAL A 31 -11.49 -11.06 -0.27
N ASP A 32 -12.37 -11.07 0.72
CA ASP A 32 -13.82 -11.24 0.54
C ASP A 32 -14.38 -10.08 -0.31
N PHE A 33 -14.01 -8.84 0.01
CA PHE A 33 -14.41 -7.66 -0.76
C PHE A 33 -13.92 -7.72 -2.21
N LEU A 34 -12.66 -8.10 -2.43
CA LEU A 34 -12.09 -8.24 -3.78
C LEU A 34 -12.79 -9.36 -4.57
N LEU A 35 -13.16 -10.45 -3.90
CA LEU A 35 -13.91 -11.52 -4.53
C LEU A 35 -15.32 -11.07 -4.90
N GLU A 36 -16.04 -10.36 -4.01
CA GLU A 36 -17.37 -9.79 -4.32
C GLU A 36 -17.33 -8.81 -5.50
N VAL A 37 -16.26 -8.03 -5.63
CA VAL A 37 -16.09 -7.11 -6.75
C VAL A 37 -15.73 -7.83 -8.05
N ALA A 38 -14.89 -8.87 -7.99
CA ALA A 38 -14.37 -9.55 -9.18
C ALA A 38 -15.27 -10.70 -9.68
N TYR A 39 -16.06 -11.31 -8.79
CA TYR A 39 -16.83 -12.51 -9.07
C TYR A 39 -18.29 -12.36 -8.64
N GLU A 40 -19.18 -12.73 -9.53
CA GLU A 40 -20.63 -12.67 -9.29
C GLU A 40 -21.12 -13.73 -8.29
N ASN A 41 -20.36 -14.83 -8.12
CA ASN A 41 -20.65 -15.90 -7.16
C ASN A 41 -19.58 -16.00 -6.05
N ALA A 42 -19.08 -14.85 -5.58
CA ALA A 42 -18.09 -14.79 -4.50
C ALA A 42 -18.45 -15.63 -3.24
N PRO A 43 -19.71 -15.71 -2.77
CA PRO A 43 -20.07 -16.47 -1.58
C PRO A 43 -19.88 -17.99 -1.71
N GLU A 44 -19.83 -18.50 -2.94
CA GLU A 44 -19.66 -19.93 -3.22
C GLU A 44 -18.18 -20.34 -3.30
N LEU A 45 -17.26 -19.37 -3.27
CA LEU A 45 -15.83 -19.62 -3.41
C LEU A 45 -15.19 -19.97 -2.06
N GLU A 46 -14.73 -21.22 -1.92
CA GLU A 46 -13.91 -21.62 -0.78
C GLU A 46 -12.48 -21.09 -0.91
N VAL A 47 -12.16 -20.09 -0.10
CA VAL A 47 -10.85 -19.47 -0.10
C VAL A 47 -9.82 -20.38 0.57
N ARG A 48 -8.77 -20.75 -0.17
CA ARG A 48 -7.69 -21.58 0.39
C ARG A 48 -6.96 -20.84 1.52
N PRO A 49 -6.49 -21.54 2.59
CA PRO A 49 -5.85 -20.88 3.74
C PRO A 49 -4.61 -20.04 3.40
N TRP A 50 -3.88 -20.40 2.34
CA TRP A 50 -2.69 -19.65 1.89
C TRP A 50 -3.05 -18.30 1.24
N VAL A 51 -4.29 -18.10 0.78
CA VAL A 51 -4.73 -16.83 0.18
C VAL A 51 -4.70 -15.71 1.21
N VAL A 52 -5.14 -16.01 2.44
CA VAL A 52 -5.05 -15.08 3.57
C VAL A 52 -3.59 -14.74 3.89
N ALA A 53 -2.69 -15.74 3.80
CA ALA A 53 -1.26 -15.51 4.00
C ALA A 53 -0.64 -14.67 2.86
N ALA A 54 -1.02 -14.93 1.61
CA ALA A 54 -0.58 -14.15 0.45
C ALA A 54 -1.09 -12.70 0.52
N ALA A 55 -2.33 -12.47 0.92
CA ALA A 55 -2.88 -11.13 1.15
C ALA A 55 -2.10 -10.39 2.23
N ARG A 56 -1.72 -11.05 3.33
CA ARG A 56 -0.84 -10.45 4.35
C ARG A 56 0.53 -10.07 3.81
N LEU A 57 1.15 -10.94 3.02
CA LEU A 57 2.45 -10.65 2.39
C LEU A 57 2.36 -9.47 1.42
N LEU A 58 1.29 -9.37 0.64
CA LEU A 58 1.02 -8.23 -0.25
C LEU A 58 0.81 -6.95 0.55
N GLY A 59 0.02 -6.99 1.62
CA GLY A 59 -0.16 -5.85 2.52
C GLY A 59 1.17 -5.37 3.10
N ALA A 60 1.98 -6.29 3.62
CA ALA A 60 3.33 -5.97 4.11
C ALA A 60 4.23 -5.37 3.03
N LEU A 61 4.17 -5.89 1.79
CA LEU A 61 4.91 -5.36 0.66
C LEU A 61 4.50 -3.92 0.33
N TYR A 62 3.20 -3.61 0.34
CA TYR A 62 2.71 -2.24 0.13
C TYR A 62 3.15 -1.28 1.24
N VAL A 63 3.15 -1.72 2.50
CA VAL A 63 3.68 -0.90 3.61
C VAL A 63 5.16 -0.62 3.42
N VAL A 64 5.94 -1.65 3.07
CA VAL A 64 7.37 -1.51 2.77
C VAL A 64 7.56 -0.51 1.64
N LEU A 65 6.88 -0.68 0.50
CA LEU A 65 7.00 0.24 -0.62
C LEU A 65 6.65 1.67 -0.22
N GLY A 66 5.50 1.91 0.43
CA GLY A 66 5.10 3.26 0.85
C GLY A 66 6.08 3.92 1.84
N VAL A 67 6.67 3.15 2.75
CA VAL A 67 7.68 3.66 3.69
C VAL A 67 9.01 3.94 2.98
N PHE A 68 9.45 3.05 2.10
CA PHE A 68 10.73 3.21 1.40
C PHE A 68 10.67 4.32 0.34
N THR A 69 9.54 4.51 -0.35
CA THR A 69 9.35 5.65 -1.27
C THR A 69 9.28 6.97 -0.51
N ALA A 70 8.51 7.04 0.58
CA ALA A 70 8.46 8.23 1.42
C ALA A 70 9.83 8.60 2.03
N ARG A 71 10.68 7.61 2.33
CA ARG A 71 12.06 7.86 2.77
C ARG A 71 12.99 8.28 1.63
N ALA A 72 12.76 7.80 0.41
CA ALA A 72 13.55 8.22 -0.75
C ALA A 72 13.24 9.67 -1.17
N ASP A 73 12.00 10.12 -0.92
CA ASP A 73 11.58 11.50 -1.12
C ASP A 73 11.98 12.45 0.03
N ALA A 74 12.56 11.94 1.13
CA ALA A 74 13.10 12.79 2.20
C ALA A 74 14.28 13.60 1.62
N PRO A 75 14.15 14.93 1.50
CA PRO A 75 15.09 15.70 0.72
C PRO A 75 16.41 15.84 1.48
N ALA A 76 17.51 15.87 0.73
CA ALA A 76 18.82 16.34 1.15
C ALA A 76 18.80 17.87 1.38
N ASP A 77 17.82 18.36 2.13
CA ASP A 77 17.67 19.77 2.51
C ASP A 77 18.43 20.05 3.80
N GLU A 78 19.72 19.73 3.80
CA GLU A 78 20.67 20.25 4.78
C GLU A 78 21.94 20.70 4.03
N GLU A 79 21.85 21.79 3.26
CA GLU A 79 23.01 22.70 3.18
C GLU A 79 22.90 23.67 4.36
N PRO A 80 23.77 23.54 5.38
CA PRO A 80 23.79 24.45 6.50
C PRO A 80 24.36 25.81 6.04
N VAL A 81 23.61 26.85 6.40
CA VAL A 81 23.95 28.28 6.33
C VAL A 81 25.46 28.55 6.34
N ALA A 82 26.02 28.95 5.19
CA ALA A 82 27.34 29.56 5.14
C ALA A 82 27.22 31.04 5.50
N LYS A 83 27.95 31.42 6.56
CA LYS A 83 28.07 32.75 7.15
C LYS A 83 28.72 33.77 6.21
#